data_AF-A0AAV9BBV7-F1
#
_entry.id   AF-A0AAV9BBV7-F1
#
_cell.length_a   1.000
_cell.length_b   1.000
_cell.length_c   1.000
_cell.angle_alpha   90.00
_cell.angle_beta   90.00
_cell.angle_gamma   90.00
#
_symmetry.space_group_name_H-M   'P 1'
#
loop_
_entity.id
_entity.type
_entity.pdbx_description
1 polymer ?
#
loop_
_entity_poly.entity_id
_entity_poly.type
_entity_poly.pdbx_seq_one_letter_code
_entity_poly.pdbx_strand_id
1 'polypeptide(L)'
;MIGYTPANSTTLSSVQSLFGVRSLLSLLGANGLPLSASPNQSVPAGSPVRVPIPCACSNGTGASDREPVYVVKKGDGLDFIARTIFSGFVKYQEIAAANGIADPNKIQLGQKLRIPLPCSCDDVDGLPTVHYGHVVAARSTVAQIASAFGTREDTLLRLNGMDGPKKLLAGQILDVPLRACASSILNNSMDHNLLVPNGSYAITANDCVQCSCSSSCLTTRNTSVWAQCPSMQCNRNLSLGMTFTVGCNSTTCAYEGYNNQMIITGTVANTSYCNGTSAGSRHGLGWGHVFVVLNLGLLSLGMF
;
A
#
# COMPACT_ATOMS: atom_id res chain seq x y z
N MET A 1 2.22 2.42 -6.74
CA MET A 1 2.42 0.96 -6.86
C MET A 1 1.50 0.43 -7.96
N ILE A 2 1.79 -0.76 -8.49
CA ILE A 2 0.87 -1.46 -9.40
C ILE A 2 0.64 -2.90 -8.93
N GLY A 3 -0.52 -3.46 -9.28
CA GLY A 3 -0.90 -4.84 -9.02
C GLY A 3 -0.61 -5.73 -10.22
N TYR A 4 0.65 -6.14 -10.39
CA TYR A 4 1.04 -6.97 -11.52
C TYR A 4 0.52 -8.40 -11.37
N THR A 5 -0.26 -8.86 -12.35
CA THR A 5 -0.75 -10.25 -12.43
C THR A 5 -0.03 -10.97 -13.56
N PRO A 6 0.93 -11.87 -13.27
CA PRO A 6 1.69 -12.54 -14.31
C PRO A 6 0.79 -13.53 -15.06
N ALA A 7 0.90 -13.56 -16.39
CA ALA A 7 0.15 -14.49 -17.23
C ALA A 7 0.58 -15.96 -17.03
N ASN A 8 1.85 -16.18 -16.68
CA ASN A 8 2.45 -17.48 -16.41
C ASN A 8 3.12 -17.47 -15.03
N SER A 9 3.27 -18.63 -14.40
CA SER A 9 4.00 -18.74 -13.15
C SER A 9 5.43 -18.22 -13.30
N THR A 10 5.91 -17.48 -12.30
CA THR A 10 7.21 -16.80 -12.31
C THR A 10 7.84 -16.80 -10.90
N THR A 11 8.85 -15.98 -10.66
CA THR A 11 9.50 -15.82 -9.33
C THR A 11 9.53 -14.36 -8.90
N LEU A 12 9.70 -14.11 -7.60
CA LEU A 12 9.90 -12.76 -7.07
C LEU A 12 11.08 -12.04 -7.74
N SER A 13 12.19 -12.74 -7.99
CA SER A 13 13.37 -12.21 -8.70
C SER A 13 13.08 -11.83 -10.15
N SER A 14 12.22 -12.58 -10.83
CA SER A 14 11.80 -12.29 -12.20
C SER A 14 10.89 -11.07 -12.25
N VAL A 15 9.95 -10.94 -11.30
CA VAL A 15 9.11 -9.74 -11.14
C VAL A 15 9.98 -8.53 -10.82
N GLN A 16 10.90 -8.66 -9.86
CA GLN A 16 11.85 -7.60 -9.51
C GLN A 16 12.62 -7.10 -10.73
N SER A 17 13.15 -8.03 -11.54
CA SER A 17 13.92 -7.71 -12.74
C SER A 17 13.06 -7.08 -13.84
N LEU A 18 11.84 -7.60 -14.06
CA LEU A 18 10.91 -7.07 -15.07
C LEU A 18 10.55 -5.61 -14.81
N PHE A 19 10.39 -5.24 -13.53
CA PHE A 19 9.99 -3.90 -13.11
C PHE A 19 11.16 -2.99 -12.70
N GLY A 20 12.41 -3.46 -12.78
CA GLY A 20 13.57 -2.67 -12.38
C GLY A 20 13.57 -2.30 -10.89
N VAL A 21 12.94 -3.12 -10.03
CA VAL A 21 12.86 -2.84 -8.59
C VAL A 21 14.25 -3.06 -7.97
N ARG A 22 14.86 -1.97 -7.49
CA ARG A 22 16.27 -1.96 -7.05
C ARG A 22 16.57 -2.93 -5.91
N SER A 23 15.66 -3.07 -4.94
CA SER A 23 15.83 -3.93 -3.77
C SER A 23 14.71 -4.95 -3.70
N LEU A 24 15.08 -6.23 -3.52
CA LEU A 24 14.10 -7.30 -3.28
C LEU A 24 13.30 -6.99 -2.01
N LEU A 25 13.92 -6.40 -0.98
CA LEU A 25 13.24 -6.04 0.27
C LEU A 25 12.07 -5.08 0.04
N SER A 26 12.17 -4.16 -0.93
CA SER A 26 11.06 -3.27 -1.29
C SER A 26 9.90 -4.05 -1.90
N LEU A 27 10.18 -5.06 -2.72
CA LEU A 27 9.15 -5.94 -3.29
C LEU A 27 8.52 -6.83 -2.20
N LEU A 28 9.32 -7.38 -1.29
CA LEU A 28 8.81 -8.17 -0.15
C LEU A 28 7.92 -7.32 0.76
N GLY A 29 8.39 -6.12 1.10
CA GLY A 29 7.68 -5.16 1.93
C GLY A 29 6.33 -4.75 1.35
N ALA A 30 6.29 -4.42 0.06
CA ALA A 30 5.04 -4.08 -0.64
C ALA A 30 3.99 -5.20 -0.59
N ASN A 31 4.41 -6.45 -0.43
CA ASN A 31 3.55 -7.63 -0.38
C ASN A 31 3.42 -8.25 1.03
N GLY A 32 3.97 -7.60 2.07
CA GLY A 32 3.92 -8.12 3.44
C GLY A 32 4.63 -9.47 3.63
N LEU A 33 5.56 -9.83 2.74
CA LEU A 33 6.31 -11.09 2.80
C LEU A 33 7.45 -11.00 3.83
N PRO A 34 7.83 -12.09 4.51
CA PRO A 34 8.91 -12.05 5.49
C PRO A 34 10.24 -11.67 4.82
N LEU A 35 11.12 -10.97 5.55
CA LEU A 35 12.46 -10.57 5.05
C LEU A 35 13.34 -11.75 4.63
N SER A 36 13.03 -12.96 5.11
CA SER A 36 13.73 -14.20 4.76
C SER A 36 13.20 -14.88 3.49
N ALA A 37 12.19 -14.31 2.82
CA ALA A 37 11.62 -14.89 1.61
C ALA A 37 12.67 -15.02 0.50
N SER A 38 12.67 -16.17 -0.17
CA SER A 38 13.63 -16.47 -1.24
C SER A 38 13.35 -15.65 -2.49
N PRO A 39 14.37 -15.12 -3.19
CA PRO A 39 14.19 -14.51 -4.50
C PRO A 39 13.53 -15.45 -5.52
N ASN A 40 13.76 -16.76 -5.38
CA ASN A 40 13.20 -17.79 -6.27
C ASN A 40 11.84 -18.32 -5.80
N GLN A 41 11.25 -17.72 -4.78
CA GLN A 41 9.88 -18.05 -4.37
C GLN A 41 8.93 -17.87 -5.57
N SER A 42 8.15 -18.92 -5.84
CA SER A 42 7.22 -18.97 -6.96
C SER A 42 6.07 -17.98 -6.77
N VAL A 43 5.74 -17.28 -7.84
CA VAL A 43 4.55 -16.44 -7.99
C VAL A 43 3.64 -17.13 -9.00
N PRO A 44 2.50 -17.70 -8.58
CA PRO A 44 1.58 -18.37 -9.50
C PRO A 44 1.01 -17.43 -10.55
N ALA A 45 0.69 -17.98 -11.73
CA ALA A 45 -0.06 -17.26 -12.75
C ALA A 45 -1.38 -16.69 -12.20
N GLY A 46 -1.71 -15.46 -12.54
CA GLY A 46 -2.94 -14.78 -12.12
C GLY A 46 -2.92 -14.25 -10.68
N SER A 47 -1.91 -14.57 -9.86
CA SER A 47 -1.78 -14.02 -8.51
C SER A 47 -1.20 -12.61 -8.54
N PRO A 48 -1.91 -11.58 -8.04
CA PRO A 48 -1.41 -10.22 -8.06
C PRO A 48 -0.21 -10.05 -7.14
N VAL A 49 0.80 -9.34 -7.63
CA VAL A 49 1.98 -8.89 -6.87
C VAL A 49 1.97 -7.37 -6.85
N ARG A 50 2.04 -6.79 -5.64
CA ARG A 50 2.22 -5.35 -5.47
C ARG A 50 3.65 -4.98 -5.81
N VAL A 51 3.83 -4.20 -6.87
CA VAL A 51 5.14 -3.75 -7.33
C VAL A 51 5.30 -2.27 -7.00
N PRO A 52 6.29 -1.89 -6.18
CA PRO A 52 6.64 -0.49 -5.98
C PRO A 52 7.29 0.08 -7.23
N ILE A 53 6.81 1.23 -7.68
CA ILE A 53 7.36 1.97 -8.81
C ILE A 53 7.59 3.42 -8.36
N PRO A 54 8.80 3.97 -8.53
CA PRO A 54 9.01 5.41 -8.35
C PRO A 54 8.16 6.17 -9.36
N CYS A 55 7.45 7.21 -8.90
CA CYS A 55 6.59 8.01 -9.76
C CYS A 55 7.24 9.37 -10.03
N ALA A 56 7.32 9.76 -11.30
CA ALA A 56 7.63 11.13 -11.69
C ALA A 56 6.30 11.85 -11.97
N CYS A 57 5.86 12.66 -11.00
CA CYS A 57 4.60 13.40 -11.09
C CYS A 57 4.80 14.81 -11.64
N SER A 58 3.83 15.26 -12.44
CA SER A 58 3.65 16.64 -12.85
C SER A 58 2.18 16.98 -12.72
N ASN A 59 1.83 17.97 -11.88
CA ASN A 59 0.45 18.29 -11.53
C ASN A 59 -0.33 17.05 -11.03
N GLY A 60 0.27 16.29 -10.11
CA GLY A 60 -0.41 15.23 -9.37
C GLY A 60 -0.54 13.87 -10.05
N THR A 61 -0.62 13.85 -11.38
CA THR A 61 -0.55 12.63 -12.19
C THR A 61 0.86 12.42 -12.74
N GLY A 62 1.21 11.17 -13.04
CA GLY A 62 2.57 10.86 -13.47
C GLY A 62 2.70 9.52 -14.19
N ALA A 63 3.93 9.27 -14.60
CA ALA A 63 4.37 7.99 -15.10
C ALA A 63 5.58 7.52 -14.31
N SER A 64 5.85 6.22 -14.35
CA SER A 64 7.00 5.65 -13.68
C SER A 64 8.31 6.34 -14.10
N ASP A 65 9.13 6.65 -13.11
CA ASP A 65 10.36 7.42 -13.31
C ASP A 65 11.47 6.51 -13.85
N ARG A 66 11.74 6.66 -15.16
CA ARG A 66 12.77 5.96 -15.96
C ARG A 66 12.64 4.44 -16.06
N GLU A 67 12.14 3.76 -15.05
CA GLU A 67 11.94 2.32 -15.00
C GLU A 67 10.43 1.95 -15.09
N PRO A 68 10.07 0.75 -15.54
CA PRO A 68 10.97 -0.26 -16.08
C PRO A 68 11.44 0.04 -17.51
N VAL A 69 12.64 -0.44 -17.82
CA VAL A 69 13.16 -0.55 -19.18
C VAL A 69 13.04 -1.99 -19.68
N TYR A 70 12.20 -2.20 -20.69
CA TYR A 70 12.03 -3.50 -21.34
C TYR A 70 12.98 -3.66 -22.54
N VAL A 71 13.61 -4.81 -22.68
CA VAL A 71 14.45 -5.14 -23.85
C VAL A 71 13.63 -6.00 -24.81
N VAL A 72 13.35 -5.47 -26.00
CA VAL A 72 12.56 -6.12 -27.05
C VAL A 72 13.16 -7.47 -27.42
N LYS A 73 12.34 -8.52 -27.38
CA LYS A 73 12.67 -9.89 -27.73
C LYS A 73 12.17 -10.23 -29.14
N LYS A 74 12.64 -11.36 -29.66
CA LYS A 74 12.23 -11.84 -30.99
C LYS A 74 10.72 -12.10 -31.01
N GLY A 75 10.03 -11.47 -31.96
CA GLY A 75 8.59 -11.63 -32.16
C GLY A 75 7.72 -10.68 -31.34
N ASP A 76 8.32 -9.80 -30.53
CA ASP A 76 7.56 -8.81 -29.79
C ASP A 76 6.97 -7.73 -30.71
N GLY A 77 5.80 -7.24 -30.33
CA GLY A 77 5.22 -5.99 -30.80
C GLY A 77 4.80 -5.14 -29.61
N LEU A 78 4.67 -3.82 -29.80
CA LEU A 78 4.33 -2.91 -28.69
C LEU A 78 3.00 -3.25 -28.00
N ASP A 79 1.99 -3.73 -28.75
CA ASP A 79 0.71 -4.15 -28.17
C ASP A 79 0.85 -5.43 -27.32
N PHE A 80 1.65 -6.39 -27.77
CA PHE A 80 1.95 -7.59 -26.98
C PHE A 80 2.71 -7.25 -25.69
N ILE A 81 3.70 -6.36 -25.76
CA ILE A 81 4.43 -5.88 -24.59
C ILE A 81 3.46 -5.19 -23.62
N ALA A 82 2.64 -4.27 -24.11
CA ALA A 82 1.64 -3.56 -23.32
C ALA A 82 0.65 -4.51 -22.61
N ARG A 83 -0.06 -5.34 -23.39
CA ARG A 83 -1.18 -6.16 -22.88
C ARG A 83 -0.74 -7.40 -22.14
N THR A 84 0.29 -8.09 -22.63
CA THR A 84 0.69 -9.40 -22.11
C THR A 84 1.79 -9.28 -21.08
N ILE A 85 2.85 -8.51 -21.37
CA ILE A 85 4.01 -8.40 -20.48
C ILE A 85 3.72 -7.47 -19.30
N PHE A 86 3.08 -6.33 -19.56
CA PHE A 86 2.74 -5.32 -18.53
C PHE A 86 1.26 -5.30 -18.19
N SER A 87 0.54 -6.42 -18.38
CA SER A 87 -0.85 -6.62 -17.95
C SER A 87 -1.85 -5.52 -18.37
N GLY A 88 -1.57 -4.80 -19.47
CA GLY A 88 -2.41 -3.70 -19.95
C GLY A 88 -2.32 -2.40 -19.14
N PHE A 89 -1.34 -2.27 -18.23
CA PHE A 89 -1.12 -1.03 -17.46
C PHE A 89 -0.80 0.18 -18.35
N VAL A 90 -0.25 -0.07 -19.53
CA VAL A 90 0.06 0.94 -20.54
C VAL A 90 -0.48 0.49 -21.88
N LYS A 91 -0.74 1.45 -22.76
CA LYS A 91 -1.10 1.23 -24.16
C LYS A 91 0.14 1.27 -25.04
N TYR A 92 0.08 0.61 -26.18
CA TYR A 92 1.20 0.59 -27.12
C TYR A 92 1.56 2.01 -27.62
N GLN A 93 0.57 2.91 -27.76
CA GLN A 93 0.79 4.30 -28.15
C GLN A 93 1.57 5.07 -27.08
N GLU A 94 1.31 4.79 -25.80
CA GLU A 94 2.01 5.43 -24.68
C GLU A 94 3.46 4.96 -24.64
N ILE A 95 3.72 3.66 -24.88
CA ILE A 95 5.07 3.15 -25.04
C ILE A 95 5.75 3.81 -26.25
N ALA A 96 5.09 3.89 -27.40
CA ALA A 96 5.66 4.52 -28.60
C ALA A 96 6.03 5.99 -28.35
N ALA A 97 5.11 6.77 -27.77
CA ALA A 97 5.30 8.18 -27.46
C ALA A 97 6.44 8.39 -26.46
N ALA A 98 6.48 7.61 -25.37
CA ALA A 98 7.53 7.71 -24.35
C ALA A 98 8.94 7.38 -24.88
N ASN A 99 9.03 6.68 -26.01
CA ASN A 99 10.28 6.27 -26.64
C ASN A 99 10.56 6.95 -27.98
N GLY A 100 9.75 7.96 -28.39
CA GLY A 100 9.94 8.67 -29.65
C GLY A 100 9.77 7.80 -30.90
N ILE A 101 8.95 6.75 -30.83
CA ILE A 101 8.72 5.80 -31.94
C ILE A 101 7.59 6.32 -32.82
N ALA A 102 7.92 6.75 -34.04
CA ALA A 102 6.96 7.29 -34.99
C ALA A 102 6.01 6.23 -35.58
N ASP A 103 6.52 5.04 -35.89
CA ASP A 103 5.74 3.90 -36.39
C ASP A 103 5.75 2.78 -35.33
N PRO A 104 4.64 2.58 -34.58
CA PRO A 104 4.56 1.57 -33.51
C PRO A 104 4.83 0.13 -33.95
N ASN A 105 4.76 -0.17 -35.26
CA ASN A 105 5.04 -1.49 -35.80
C ASN A 105 6.54 -1.73 -36.08
N LYS A 106 7.37 -0.69 -35.95
CA LYS A 106 8.81 -0.73 -36.24
C LYS A 106 9.62 -0.65 -34.95
N ILE A 107 9.69 -1.76 -34.25
CA ILE A 107 10.63 -1.97 -33.13
C ILE A 107 11.67 -3.02 -33.50
N GLN A 108 12.86 -2.90 -32.92
CA GLN A 108 13.99 -3.78 -33.23
C GLN A 108 14.29 -4.72 -32.06
N LEU A 109 14.71 -5.95 -32.36
CA LEU A 109 15.22 -6.88 -31.35
C LEU A 109 16.39 -6.23 -30.59
N GLY A 110 16.37 -6.31 -29.26
CA GLY A 110 17.37 -5.71 -28.39
C GLY A 110 17.14 -4.22 -28.10
N GLN A 111 16.15 -3.57 -28.73
CA GLN A 111 15.79 -2.19 -28.43
C GLN A 111 15.33 -2.07 -26.98
N LYS A 112 15.83 -1.06 -26.27
CA LYS A 112 15.41 -0.71 -24.92
C LYS A 112 14.22 0.24 -24.98
N LEU A 113 13.12 -0.13 -24.33
CA LEU A 113 11.89 0.64 -24.27
C LEU A 113 11.60 1.03 -22.83
N ARG A 114 11.51 2.33 -22.56
CA ARG A 114 10.92 2.83 -21.31
C ARG A 114 9.43 2.52 -21.31
N ILE A 115 8.95 1.95 -20.21
CA ILE A 115 7.54 1.60 -20.04
C ILE A 115 6.92 2.60 -19.07
N PRO A 116 6.07 3.54 -19.54
CA PRO A 116 5.55 4.65 -18.73
C PRO A 116 4.35 4.20 -17.89
N LEU A 117 4.57 3.38 -16.85
CA LEU A 117 3.46 2.87 -16.03
C LEU A 117 2.72 4.01 -15.33
N PRO A 118 1.38 4.01 -15.31
CA PRO A 118 0.60 5.09 -14.72
C PRO A 118 0.80 5.13 -13.20
N CYS A 119 0.90 6.34 -12.66
CA CYS A 119 0.97 6.57 -11.23
C CYS A 119 0.47 7.99 -10.87
N SER A 120 0.26 8.23 -9.59
CA SER A 120 -0.11 9.55 -9.06
C SER A 120 0.56 9.75 -7.71
N CYS A 121 0.74 11.02 -7.33
CA CYS A 121 1.35 11.46 -6.08
C CYS A 121 0.39 12.33 -5.26
N ASP A 122 -0.88 12.46 -5.69
CA ASP A 122 -1.84 13.33 -5.02
C ASP A 122 -2.35 12.73 -3.73
N ASP A 123 -2.72 13.59 -2.79
CA ASP A 123 -3.52 13.15 -1.67
C ASP A 123 -4.95 12.86 -2.13
N VAL A 124 -5.55 11.82 -1.55
CA VAL A 124 -6.95 11.48 -1.82
C VAL A 124 -7.76 11.83 -0.58
N ASP A 125 -8.74 12.72 -0.75
CA ASP A 125 -9.57 13.24 0.34
C ASP A 125 -8.75 13.90 1.48
N GLY A 126 -7.64 14.55 1.11
CA GLY A 126 -6.73 15.22 2.04
C GLY A 126 -5.88 14.28 2.87
N LEU A 127 -5.78 13.00 2.48
CA LEU A 127 -5.00 11.99 3.17
C LEU A 127 -3.88 11.42 2.28
N PRO A 128 -2.64 11.30 2.80
CA PRO A 128 -1.55 10.62 2.11
C PRO A 128 -1.90 9.19 1.75
N THR A 129 -1.67 8.86 0.48
CA THR A 129 -2.18 7.63 -0.12
C THR A 129 -1.16 7.03 -1.07
N VAL A 130 -1.02 5.71 -1.05
CA VAL A 130 -0.33 4.99 -2.11
C VAL A 130 -1.32 4.66 -3.21
N HIS A 131 -1.16 5.32 -4.36
CA HIS A 131 -1.90 4.98 -5.57
C HIS A 131 -1.52 3.58 -6.05
N TYR A 132 -2.51 2.72 -6.21
CA TYR A 132 -2.35 1.33 -6.61
C TYR A 132 -3.14 1.05 -7.88
N GLY A 133 -2.41 0.85 -8.98
CA GLY A 133 -3.02 0.39 -10.23
C GLY A 133 -3.55 -1.04 -10.09
N HIS A 134 -4.86 -1.19 -10.01
CA HIS A 134 -5.57 -2.46 -9.87
C HIS A 134 -6.18 -2.90 -11.20
N VAL A 135 -5.82 -4.09 -11.68
CA VAL A 135 -6.49 -4.70 -12.84
C VAL A 135 -7.82 -5.30 -12.38
N VAL A 136 -8.92 -4.82 -12.94
CA VAL A 136 -10.27 -5.26 -12.58
C VAL A 136 -10.51 -6.69 -13.08
N ALA A 137 -10.67 -7.63 -12.16
CA ALA A 137 -11.02 -9.00 -12.50
C ALA A 137 -12.43 -9.10 -13.13
N ALA A 138 -12.66 -10.16 -13.92
CA ALA A 138 -13.97 -10.41 -14.50
C ALA A 138 -15.05 -10.55 -13.42
N ARG A 139 -16.21 -9.93 -13.66
CA ARG A 139 -17.38 -9.93 -12.75
C ARG A 139 -17.18 -9.22 -11.41
N SER A 140 -16.09 -8.48 -11.23
CA SER A 140 -15.91 -7.59 -10.07
C SER A 140 -16.92 -6.44 -10.08
N THR A 141 -17.21 -5.91 -8.89
CA THR A 141 -17.98 -4.67 -8.70
C THR A 141 -17.15 -3.61 -8.00
N VAL A 142 -17.49 -2.33 -8.18
CA VAL A 142 -16.76 -1.24 -7.50
C VAL A 142 -16.87 -1.37 -5.99
N ALA A 143 -18.05 -1.74 -5.46
CA ALA A 143 -18.26 -1.98 -4.03
C ALA A 143 -17.34 -3.07 -3.46
N GLN A 144 -17.18 -4.21 -4.16
CA GLN A 144 -16.29 -5.29 -3.72
C GLN A 144 -14.83 -4.85 -3.72
N ILE A 145 -14.40 -4.11 -4.75
CA ILE A 145 -13.03 -3.58 -4.84
C ILE A 145 -12.79 -2.57 -3.71
N ALA A 146 -13.72 -1.63 -3.50
CA ALA A 146 -13.65 -0.63 -2.44
C ALA A 146 -13.49 -1.31 -1.07
N SER A 147 -14.34 -2.29 -0.76
CA SER A 147 -14.28 -3.04 0.48
C SER A 147 -12.97 -3.82 0.62
N ALA A 148 -12.46 -4.43 -0.45
CA ALA A 148 -11.22 -5.22 -0.41
C ALA A 148 -9.98 -4.37 -0.10
N PHE A 149 -9.99 -3.10 -0.51
CA PHE A 149 -8.87 -2.17 -0.30
C PHE A 149 -9.11 -1.14 0.82
N GLY A 150 -10.25 -1.23 1.53
CA GLY A 150 -10.56 -0.33 2.64
C GLY A 150 -10.79 1.12 2.21
N THR A 151 -11.36 1.33 1.03
CA THR A 151 -11.74 2.65 0.51
C THR A 151 -13.26 2.73 0.28
N ARG A 152 -13.75 3.90 -0.15
CA ARG A 152 -15.16 4.11 -0.46
C ARG A 152 -15.43 3.97 -1.96
N GLU A 153 -16.62 3.49 -2.30
CA GLU A 153 -17.06 3.34 -3.69
C GLU A 153 -17.09 4.68 -4.42
N ASP A 154 -17.61 5.74 -3.79
CA ASP A 154 -17.66 7.08 -4.37
C ASP A 154 -16.27 7.69 -4.58
N THR A 155 -15.31 7.40 -3.69
CA THR A 155 -13.91 7.78 -3.87
C THR A 155 -13.31 7.06 -5.09
N LEU A 156 -13.53 5.75 -5.27
CA LEU A 156 -13.06 5.03 -6.46
C LEU A 156 -13.68 5.57 -7.76
N LEU A 157 -14.99 5.81 -7.76
CA LEU A 157 -15.69 6.35 -8.93
C LEU A 157 -15.12 7.71 -9.34
N ARG A 158 -15.01 8.65 -8.38
CA ARG A 158 -14.48 10.00 -8.62
C ARG A 158 -13.03 9.97 -9.08
N LEU A 159 -12.17 9.22 -8.39
CA LEU A 159 -10.73 9.15 -8.69
C LEU A 159 -10.48 8.62 -10.11
N ASN A 160 -11.37 7.77 -10.62
CA ASN A 160 -11.25 7.15 -11.93
C ASN A 160 -12.19 7.74 -12.99
N GLY A 161 -12.80 8.91 -12.72
CA GLY A 161 -13.68 9.59 -13.68
C GLY A 161 -14.89 8.76 -14.11
N MET A 162 -15.41 7.90 -13.24
CA MET A 162 -16.55 7.01 -13.53
C MET A 162 -17.85 7.60 -13.00
N ASP A 163 -18.80 7.91 -13.89
CA ASP A 163 -20.12 8.45 -13.51
C ASP A 163 -21.06 7.42 -12.85
N GLY A 164 -20.61 6.18 -12.65
CA GLY A 164 -21.39 5.17 -11.95
C GLY A 164 -20.78 3.77 -12.03
N PRO A 165 -21.14 2.86 -11.10
CA PRO A 165 -20.47 1.57 -10.93
C PRO A 165 -20.67 0.59 -12.08
N LYS A 166 -21.75 0.75 -12.86
CA LYS A 166 -22.03 -0.08 -14.05
C LYS A 166 -21.07 0.18 -15.21
N LYS A 167 -20.26 1.25 -15.17
CA LYS A 167 -19.23 1.54 -16.17
C LYS A 167 -17.94 0.73 -15.95
N LEU A 168 -17.81 0.03 -14.83
CA LEU A 168 -16.64 -0.78 -14.54
C LEU A 168 -16.50 -1.92 -15.57
N LEU A 169 -15.34 -2.01 -16.21
CA LEU A 169 -15.04 -3.05 -17.19
C LEU A 169 -14.01 -4.03 -16.67
N ALA A 170 -14.17 -5.32 -17.01
CA ALA A 170 -13.13 -6.30 -16.77
C ALA A 170 -11.86 -5.94 -17.56
N GLY A 171 -10.70 -6.10 -16.94
CA GLY A 171 -9.39 -5.71 -17.50
C GLY A 171 -9.10 -4.20 -17.44
N GLN A 172 -10.05 -3.37 -16.99
CA GLN A 172 -9.78 -1.95 -16.74
C GLN A 172 -8.73 -1.80 -15.64
N ILE A 173 -7.84 -0.83 -15.80
CA ILE A 173 -6.92 -0.41 -14.74
C ILE A 173 -7.61 0.66 -13.91
N LEU A 174 -7.75 0.40 -12.62
CA LEU A 174 -8.33 1.30 -11.65
C LEU A 174 -7.23 1.86 -10.76
N ASP A 175 -7.17 3.17 -10.58
CA ASP A 175 -6.41 3.78 -9.50
C ASP A 175 -7.16 3.56 -8.18
N VAL A 176 -6.56 2.75 -7.30
CA VAL A 176 -7.09 2.45 -5.98
C VAL A 176 -6.26 3.18 -4.93
N PRO A 177 -6.88 4.04 -4.10
CA PRO A 177 -6.16 4.78 -3.08
C PRO A 177 -5.95 3.88 -1.85
N LEU A 178 -4.73 3.34 -1.70
CA LEU A 178 -4.36 2.63 -0.49
C LEU A 178 -3.95 3.63 0.58
N ARG A 179 -4.80 3.79 1.60
CA ARG A 179 -4.51 4.69 2.72
C ARG A 179 -3.18 4.32 3.37
N ALA A 180 -2.27 5.29 3.44
CA ALA A 180 -1.03 5.14 4.16
C ALA A 180 -1.24 5.43 5.66
N CYS A 181 -0.43 4.80 6.51
CA CYS A 181 -0.42 5.14 7.91
C CYS A 181 0.23 6.52 8.13
N ALA A 182 -0.28 7.26 9.12
CA ALA A 182 0.35 8.48 9.58
C ALA A 182 1.76 8.17 10.09
N SER A 183 2.72 9.04 9.79
CA SER A 183 4.10 8.93 10.23
C SER A 183 4.55 10.22 10.90
N SER A 184 5.67 10.17 11.62
CA SER A 184 6.34 11.33 12.20
C SER A 184 7.52 11.80 11.32
N ILE A 185 7.60 11.32 10.08
CA ILE A 185 8.73 11.61 9.19
C ILE A 185 8.73 13.10 8.86
N LEU A 186 9.88 13.74 9.08
CA LEU A 186 10.07 15.16 8.84
C LEU A 186 10.15 15.45 7.34
N ASN A 187 9.64 16.61 6.93
CA ASN A 187 9.66 17.06 5.53
C ASN A 187 11.07 17.22 4.95
N ASN A 188 12.08 17.41 5.80
CA ASN A 188 13.49 17.52 5.38
C ASN A 188 14.22 16.16 5.38
N SER A 189 13.53 15.06 5.68
CA SER A 189 14.10 13.72 5.60
C SER A 189 14.32 13.31 4.15
N MET A 190 15.30 12.44 3.92
CA MET A 190 15.53 11.84 2.60
C MET A 190 14.37 10.95 2.13
N ASP A 191 13.59 10.43 3.06
CA ASP A 191 12.41 9.59 2.84
C ASP A 191 11.11 10.28 3.28
N HIS A 192 11.04 11.62 3.19
CA HIS A 192 9.84 12.40 3.55
C HIS A 192 8.57 11.96 2.81
N ASN A 193 8.70 11.37 1.63
CA ASN A 193 7.61 10.85 0.82
C ASN A 193 7.34 9.35 1.04
N LEU A 194 7.91 8.74 2.10
CA LEU A 194 7.71 7.34 2.42
C LEU A 194 6.27 7.10 2.88
N LEU A 195 5.53 6.34 2.09
CA LEU A 195 4.16 5.93 2.37
C LEU A 195 4.09 4.41 2.50
N VAL A 196 3.52 3.93 3.60
CA VAL A 196 3.34 2.50 3.88
C VAL A 196 1.85 2.22 4.06
N PRO A 197 1.20 1.49 3.12
CA PRO A 197 -0.20 1.11 3.24
C PRO A 197 -0.38 -0.11 4.16
N ASN A 198 -1.61 -0.33 4.62
CA ASN A 198 -1.94 -1.47 5.47
C ASN A 198 -1.57 -2.82 4.81
N GLY A 199 -1.11 -3.77 5.62
CA GLY A 199 -0.65 -5.09 5.17
C GLY A 199 0.72 -5.07 4.47
N SER A 200 1.47 -3.98 4.57
CA SER A 200 2.81 -3.85 4.00
C SER A 200 3.80 -3.25 4.99
N TYR A 201 5.07 -3.32 4.63
CA TYR A 201 6.14 -2.59 5.30
C TYR A 201 7.10 -1.99 4.27
N ALA A 202 7.92 -1.05 4.70
CA ALA A 202 9.02 -0.51 3.92
C ALA A 202 10.31 -0.56 4.73
N ILE A 203 11.42 -0.80 4.01
CA ILE A 203 12.77 -0.72 4.54
C ILE A 203 13.35 0.61 4.08
N THR A 204 13.81 1.43 5.04
CA THR A 204 14.35 2.77 4.81
C THR A 204 15.60 3.00 5.65
N ALA A 205 16.18 4.20 5.56
CA ALA A 205 17.41 4.57 6.24
C ALA A 205 18.51 3.53 6.00
N ASN A 206 18.86 3.30 4.73
CA ASN A 206 19.97 2.42 4.36
C ASN A 206 19.87 1.00 4.97
N ASP A 207 18.67 0.43 4.92
CA ASP A 207 18.30 -0.88 5.45
C ASP A 207 18.21 -1.00 6.99
N CYS A 208 18.28 0.10 7.74
CA CYS A 208 18.27 0.06 9.21
C CYS A 208 16.89 0.15 9.88
N VAL A 209 15.91 0.69 9.17
CA VAL A 209 14.58 0.93 9.73
C VAL A 209 13.53 0.22 8.89
N GLN A 210 12.67 -0.53 9.56
CA GLN A 210 11.48 -1.12 8.96
C GLN A 210 10.25 -0.42 9.49
N CYS A 211 9.50 0.23 8.60
CA CYS A 211 8.22 0.85 8.93
C CYS A 211 7.07 -0.02 8.44
N SER A 212 6.11 -0.35 9.30
CA SER A 212 4.90 -1.10 8.93
C SER A 212 3.65 -0.27 9.22
N CYS A 213 2.53 -0.58 8.56
CA CYS A 213 1.26 0.13 8.76
C CYS A 213 0.30 -0.61 9.72
N SER A 214 0.82 -1.50 10.56
CA SER A 214 0.08 -2.17 11.65
C SER A 214 0.71 -1.96 13.03
N SER A 215 1.96 -1.49 13.07
CA SER A 215 2.71 -1.11 14.26
C SER A 215 3.72 -0.01 13.92
N SER A 216 4.15 0.78 14.91
CA SER A 216 5.21 1.79 14.74
C SER A 216 6.47 1.20 14.07
N CYS A 217 7.28 2.04 13.41
CA CYS A 217 8.53 1.58 12.82
C CYS A 217 9.43 0.87 13.86
N LEU A 218 10.11 -0.19 13.42
CA LEU A 218 10.99 -1.04 14.22
C LEU A 218 12.41 -1.07 13.62
N THR A 219 13.37 -1.50 14.43
CA THR A 219 14.76 -1.71 14.00
C THR A 219 14.91 -3.01 13.20
N THR A 220 15.72 -3.00 12.14
CA THR A 220 16.11 -4.22 11.42
C THR A 220 17.45 -4.76 11.92
N ARG A 221 17.75 -6.03 11.61
CA ARG A 221 19.08 -6.63 11.78
C ARG A 221 19.64 -7.10 10.43
N ASN A 222 20.07 -6.17 9.59
CA ASN A 222 21.09 -6.42 8.57
C ASN A 222 21.34 -5.11 7.82
N THR A 223 22.60 -4.74 7.61
CA THR A 223 22.95 -3.52 6.88
C THR A 223 23.70 -3.86 5.60
N SER A 224 23.38 -3.14 4.52
CA SER A 224 24.16 -3.20 3.29
C SER A 224 24.80 -1.86 2.88
N VAL A 225 24.75 -0.81 3.72
CA VAL A 225 25.45 0.48 3.44
C VAL A 225 26.16 1.06 4.67
N TRP A 226 25.53 1.07 5.85
CA TRP A 226 26.24 1.37 7.09
C TRP A 226 26.85 0.09 7.66
N ALA A 227 28.14 0.07 8.01
CA ALA A 227 28.74 -1.12 8.65
C ALA A 227 27.99 -1.53 9.95
N GLN A 228 27.38 -0.54 10.61
CA GLN A 228 26.43 -0.71 11.71
C GLN A 228 25.41 0.43 11.67
N CYS A 229 24.13 0.13 11.95
CA CYS A 229 23.10 1.16 12.01
C CYS A 229 23.42 2.23 13.07
N PRO A 230 23.22 3.53 12.76
CA PRO A 230 23.27 4.60 13.75
C PRO A 230 22.32 4.35 14.93
N SER A 231 22.55 5.05 16.04
CA SER A 231 21.65 4.99 17.20
C SER A 231 20.23 5.38 16.81
N MET A 232 19.25 4.66 17.34
CA MET A 232 17.82 4.87 17.15
C MET A 232 17.13 5.06 18.51
N GLN A 233 17.80 5.75 19.43
CA GLN A 233 17.31 6.05 20.78
C GLN A 233 16.69 7.44 20.82
N CYS A 234 15.46 7.53 21.32
CA CYS A 234 14.84 8.82 21.64
C CYS A 234 15.37 9.38 22.98
N ASN A 235 15.69 8.50 23.93
CA ASN A 235 16.37 8.83 25.18
C ASN A 235 17.09 7.59 25.74
N ARG A 236 17.72 7.70 26.92
CA ARG A 236 18.54 6.62 27.52
C ARG A 236 17.83 5.27 27.66
N ASN A 237 16.50 5.25 27.82
CA ASN A 237 15.73 4.03 28.09
C ASN A 237 14.66 3.73 27.02
N LEU A 238 14.55 4.55 25.98
CA LEU A 238 13.49 4.44 24.99
C LEU A 238 14.10 4.42 23.58
N SER A 239 14.10 3.23 22.99
CA SER A 239 14.55 2.98 21.62
C SER A 239 13.38 2.94 20.65
N LEU A 240 13.66 3.12 19.36
CA LEU A 240 12.67 3.09 18.29
C LEU A 240 11.70 1.91 18.40
N GLY A 241 10.41 2.21 18.32
CA GLY A 241 9.31 1.24 18.44
C GLY A 241 8.90 0.92 19.87
N MET A 242 9.73 1.24 20.87
CA MET A 242 9.33 1.08 22.27
C MET A 242 8.30 2.13 22.68
N THR A 243 7.35 1.69 23.50
CA THR A 243 6.33 2.56 24.10
C THR A 243 6.42 2.46 25.61
N PHE A 244 6.42 3.60 26.28
CA PHE A 244 6.38 3.73 27.72
C PHE A 244 5.04 4.36 28.13
N THR A 245 4.33 3.75 29.08
CA THR A 245 2.98 4.19 29.48
C THR A 245 2.94 4.51 30.97
N VAL A 246 2.40 5.69 31.32
CA VAL A 246 2.12 6.13 32.68
C VAL A 246 0.66 6.56 32.77
N GLY A 247 -0.13 5.82 33.56
CA GLY A 247 -1.59 5.99 33.55
C GLY A 247 -2.16 5.70 32.15
N CYS A 248 -2.89 6.67 31.58
CA CYS A 248 -3.41 6.59 30.20
C CYS A 248 -2.56 7.38 29.18
N ASN A 249 -1.43 7.93 29.62
CA ASN A 249 -0.48 8.62 28.75
C ASN A 249 0.57 7.61 28.28
N SER A 250 0.66 7.40 26.97
CA SER A 250 1.71 6.57 26.36
C SER A 250 2.64 7.44 25.53
N THR A 251 3.94 7.22 25.65
CA THR A 251 4.95 7.87 24.84
C THR A 251 5.70 6.80 24.05
N THR A 252 5.66 6.90 22.72
CA THR A 252 6.34 5.99 21.80
C THR A 252 7.56 6.66 21.21
N CYS A 253 8.69 5.96 21.11
CA CYS A 253 9.81 6.44 20.30
C CYS A 253 9.54 6.13 18.83
N ALA A 254 9.33 7.17 18.03
CA ALA A 254 8.98 7.10 16.62
C ALA A 254 10.17 7.44 15.73
N TYR A 255 10.10 6.94 14.51
CA TYR A 255 11.02 7.29 13.44
C TYR A 255 10.58 8.63 12.83
N GLU A 256 11.52 9.58 12.77
CA GLU A 256 11.30 10.92 12.23
C GLU A 256 12.06 11.16 10.92
N GLY A 257 12.83 10.18 10.43
CA GLY A 257 13.55 10.27 9.17
C GLY A 257 15.03 9.93 9.29
N TYR A 258 15.77 10.22 8.23
CA TYR A 258 17.22 10.09 8.21
C TYR A 258 17.88 11.08 7.26
N ASN A 259 19.17 11.29 7.48
CA ASN A 259 20.04 11.98 6.55
C ASN A 259 21.34 11.18 6.33
N ASN A 260 22.33 11.76 5.66
CA ASN A 260 23.56 11.07 5.30
C ASN A 260 24.40 10.65 6.52
N GLN A 261 24.13 11.20 7.70
CA GLN A 261 24.94 11.03 8.90
C GLN A 261 24.22 10.23 9.99
N MET A 262 22.91 10.39 10.15
CA MET A 262 22.16 9.84 11.28
C MET A 262 20.73 9.44 10.94
N ILE A 263 20.20 8.55 11.77
CA ILE A 263 18.76 8.29 11.89
C ILE A 263 18.19 9.28 12.92
N ILE A 264 17.04 9.85 12.61
CA ILE A 264 16.33 10.81 13.44
C ILE A 264 15.16 10.09 14.10
N THR A 265 15.07 10.18 15.42
CA THR A 265 13.98 9.60 16.22
C THR A 265 13.49 10.62 17.23
N GLY A 266 12.18 10.64 17.47
CA GLY A 266 11.55 11.53 18.44
C GLY A 266 10.42 10.85 19.18
N THR A 267 9.95 11.47 20.27
CA THR A 267 8.89 10.90 21.11
C THR A 267 7.51 11.40 20.69
N VAL A 268 6.60 10.47 20.42
CA VAL A 268 5.19 10.76 20.14
C VAL A 268 4.38 10.43 21.38
N ALA A 269 3.75 11.44 21.98
CA ALA A 269 2.84 11.25 23.10
C ALA A 269 1.41 11.03 22.60
N ASN A 270 0.74 10.04 23.17
CA ASN A 270 -0.68 9.79 23.00
C ASN A 270 -1.34 9.84 24.37
N THR A 271 -2.32 10.73 24.53
CA THR A 271 -3.09 10.89 25.75
C THR A 271 -4.47 10.28 25.49
N SER A 272 -4.76 9.17 26.15
CA SER A 272 -6.11 8.60 26.11
C SER A 272 -6.88 9.04 27.36
N TYR A 273 -8.14 9.43 27.19
CA TYR A 273 -9.00 9.73 28.33
C TYR A 273 -9.25 8.44 29.11
N CYS A 274 -8.80 8.38 30.37
CA CYS A 274 -9.20 7.29 31.25
C CYS A 274 -10.70 7.42 31.51
N ASN A 275 -11.53 6.56 30.91
CA ASN A 275 -12.92 6.43 31.36
C ASN A 275 -12.90 5.80 32.76
N GLY A 276 -12.84 6.65 33.78
CA GLY A 276 -13.02 6.24 35.16
C GLY A 276 -14.46 5.75 35.33
N THR A 277 -14.64 4.43 35.41
CA THR A 277 -15.88 3.85 35.93
C THR A 277 -16.01 4.22 37.41
N SER A 278 -16.60 5.39 37.66
CA SER A 278 -17.13 5.77 38.97
C SER A 278 -18.65 5.80 38.89
N ALA A 279 -19.25 4.61 38.72
CA ALA A 279 -20.67 4.39 38.94
C ALA A 279 -20.86 3.49 40.16
N GLY A 280 -20.44 3.99 41.33
CA GLY A 280 -21.00 3.55 42.60
C GLY A 280 -22.39 4.17 42.75
N SER A 281 -23.37 3.68 42.00
CA SER A 281 -24.77 4.05 42.21
C SER A 281 -25.20 3.58 43.59
N ARG A 282 -25.36 4.55 44.49
CA ARG A 282 -26.01 4.36 45.79
C ARG A 282 -27.37 3.69 45.56
N HIS A 283 -27.61 2.59 46.28
CA HIS A 283 -28.93 2.01 46.44
C HIS A 283 -29.90 3.08 46.97
N GLY A 284 -30.79 3.56 46.09
CA GLY A 284 -32.00 4.26 46.45
C GLY A 284 -33.17 3.28 46.35
N LEU A 285 -33.69 2.87 47.51
CA LEU A 285 -34.97 2.16 47.62
C LEU A 285 -36.11 3.07 47.14
N GLY A 286 -36.89 2.59 46.18
CA GLY A 286 -38.13 3.22 45.74
C GLY A 286 -39.05 2.18 45.11
N TRP A 287 -39.95 1.61 45.92
CA TRP A 287 -41.04 0.75 45.46
C TRP A 287 -42.13 1.59 44.78
N GLY A 288 -42.70 1.06 43.70
CA GLY A 288 -43.86 1.63 43.03
C GLY A 288 -44.37 0.68 41.95
N HIS A 289 -45.23 -0.26 42.36
CA HIS A 289 -45.95 -1.19 41.51
C HIS A 289 -46.82 -0.46 40.47
N VAL A 290 -47.06 -1.11 39.33
CA VAL A 290 -48.39 -1.47 38.77
C VAL A 290 -48.24 -1.60 37.26
N PHE A 291 -48.32 -2.84 36.74
CA PHE A 291 -49.00 -3.11 35.48
C PHE A 291 -49.76 -4.42 35.62
N VAL A 292 -51.08 -4.29 35.55
CA VAL A 292 -52.06 -5.37 35.54
C VAL A 292 -52.13 -5.98 34.15
N VAL A 293 -52.29 -7.30 34.17
CA VAL A 293 -52.41 -8.30 33.10
C VAL A 293 -53.71 -8.15 32.29
N LEU A 294 -53.69 -8.49 30.99
CA LEU A 294 -54.71 -9.33 30.30
C LEU A 294 -54.17 -9.65 28.87
N ASN A 295 -53.66 -10.85 28.54
CA ASN A 295 -54.25 -12.17 28.25
C ASN A 295 -55.00 -12.35 26.92
N LEU A 296 -54.85 -13.56 26.36
CA LEU A 296 -55.41 -14.20 25.13
C LEU A 296 -54.54 -14.07 23.85
N GLY A 297 -54.06 -15.13 23.20
CA GLY A 297 -54.14 -16.58 23.42
C GLY A 297 -53.53 -17.35 22.23
N LEU A 298 -52.95 -18.54 22.51
CA LEU A 298 -52.98 -19.85 21.79
C LEU A 298 -52.93 -19.84 20.23
N LEU A 299 -52.15 -20.63 19.46
CA LEU A 299 -51.71 -22.05 19.48
C LEU A 299 -50.79 -22.22 18.23
N SER A 300 -49.55 -22.72 18.31
CA SER A 300 -49.09 -24.13 18.17
C SER A 300 -48.62 -24.58 16.77
N LEU A 301 -47.58 -25.43 16.79
CA LEU A 301 -47.00 -26.32 15.75
C LEU A 301 -46.12 -25.64 14.70
N GLY A 302 -44.95 -26.15 14.32
CA GLY A 302 -44.26 -27.41 14.62
C GLY A 302 -43.06 -27.53 13.67
N MET A 303 -42.01 -28.23 14.12
CA MET A 303 -40.76 -28.52 13.40
C MET A 303 -41.00 -29.15 12.01
N PHE A 304 -40.21 -28.72 11.01
CA PHE A 304 -39.29 -29.55 10.22
C PHE A 304 -38.31 -28.63 9.47
#